data_AF-A0A6A4JC52-F1
#
_entry.id   AF-A0A6A4JC52-F1
#
_cell.length_a   1.000
_cell.length_b   1.000
_cell.length_c   1.000
_cell.angle_alpha   90.00
_cell.angle_beta   90.00
_cell.angle_gamma   90.00
#
_symmetry.space_group_name_H-M   'P 1'
#
loop_
_entity.id
_entity.type
_entity.pdbx_description
1 polymer ?
#
loop_
_entity_poly.entity_id
_entity_poly.type
_entity_poly.pdbx_seq_one_letter_code
_entity_poly.pdbx_strand_id
1 'polypeptide(L)'
;MQFPYKSSPHLLITTTHDVTREFLSNISLRIGFPPICLQHGLKLTSENGRRGEESESSTIVTGDKRKHPNSVAELLTGWPTILVANMGISRDHWHKRRATGGKRKPIRKKRKYELGRPAANTKLGVKRVHPVRTRGGNSKFRALRLDHGNFSWGSECCTRKTRVIDVVYNASNNELVRTKTLVKNAIVVIDATPFRQWYEAHYALPLGRKKNAKLTEAEEAVLYKKRSKKAELKYKERQRFAKVEPALEEQFQTARIIACLSSRPGQCGRADGYILEGKELEFYLRKIKAKKGK
;
A
#
# COMPACT_ATOMS: atom_id res chain seq x y z
N MET A 1 45.21 8.68 29.03
CA MET A 1 45.79 9.61 28.04
C MET A 1 44.70 10.00 27.04
N GLN A 2 44.13 11.20 27.20
CA GLN A 2 43.29 11.84 26.18
C GLN A 2 44.16 12.72 25.29
N PHE A 3 43.84 12.82 23.99
CA PHE A 3 43.94 14.02 23.13
C PHE A 3 43.33 13.71 21.73
N PRO A 4 42.92 14.71 20.91
CA PRO A 4 41.47 14.92 20.75
C PRO A 4 40.93 14.83 19.30
N TYR A 5 39.59 14.82 19.20
CA TYR A 5 38.86 15.07 17.96
C TYR A 5 39.08 16.51 17.46
N LYS A 6 39.37 16.68 16.17
CA LYS A 6 39.37 18.00 15.50
C LYS A 6 37.96 18.38 15.05
N SER A 7 37.45 19.49 15.56
CA SER A 7 36.26 20.19 15.06
C SER A 7 36.67 21.26 14.04
N SER A 8 35.99 21.31 12.90
CA SER A 8 36.13 22.41 11.93
C SER A 8 35.12 23.52 12.24
N PRO A 9 35.52 24.81 12.22
CA PRO A 9 34.61 25.91 12.50
C PRO A 9 33.70 26.23 11.30
N HIS A 10 32.43 26.50 11.57
CA HIS A 10 31.53 27.12 10.59
C HIS A 10 31.86 28.60 10.44
N LEU A 11 32.00 29.08 9.20
CA LEU A 11 32.06 30.50 8.89
C LEU A 11 30.68 31.15 9.14
N LEU A 12 30.67 32.19 9.96
CA LEU A 12 29.60 33.17 10.04
C LEU A 12 29.81 34.22 8.94
N ILE A 13 28.77 34.48 8.14
CA ILE A 13 28.62 35.72 7.38
C ILE A 13 27.24 36.27 7.73
N THR A 14 27.22 37.50 8.21
CA THR A 14 26.03 38.26 8.62
C THR A 14 25.74 39.40 7.65
N THR A 15 24.48 39.85 7.61
CA THR A 15 23.96 40.98 6.79
C THR A 15 23.87 40.67 5.28
N THR A 16 22.88 41.18 4.53
CA THR A 16 21.95 42.30 4.75
C THR A 16 20.46 41.95 4.53
N HIS A 17 19.58 42.90 4.85
CA HIS A 17 18.14 42.90 4.59
C HIS A 17 17.79 43.17 3.09
N ASP A 18 16.48 43.27 2.83
CA ASP A 18 15.82 43.79 1.62
C ASP A 18 15.74 42.87 0.39
N VAL A 19 14.61 42.16 0.26
CA VAL A 19 13.54 42.53 -0.69
C VAL A 19 12.20 42.07 -0.10
N THR A 20 11.37 43.01 0.36
CA THR A 20 9.95 42.78 0.65
C THR A 20 9.08 43.31 -0.48
N ARG A 21 8.00 42.58 -0.80
CA ARG A 21 6.75 43.11 -1.38
C ARG A 21 6.90 44.06 -2.59
N GLU A 22 6.89 43.47 -3.78
CA GLU A 22 6.12 44.05 -4.89
C GLU A 22 4.96 43.12 -5.26
N PHE A 23 3.98 43.67 -6.00
CA PHE A 23 2.82 42.95 -6.55
C PHE A 23 1.75 42.44 -5.55
N LEU A 24 1.36 43.31 -4.62
CA LEU A 24 -0.07 43.53 -4.37
C LEU A 24 -0.43 45.01 -4.43
N SER A 25 -1.28 45.35 -5.41
CA SER A 25 -2.26 46.45 -5.43
C SER A 25 -1.82 47.87 -5.00
N ASN A 26 -1.72 48.77 -6.00
CA ASN A 26 -2.41 50.06 -5.98
C ASN A 26 -3.30 50.10 -7.25
N ILE A 27 -4.63 50.29 -7.22
CA ILE A 27 -5.44 51.38 -6.63
C ILE A 27 -5.13 52.68 -7.41
N SER A 28 -6.00 53.24 -8.26
CA SER A 28 -7.37 53.70 -7.98
C SER A 28 -8.11 54.20 -9.23
N LEU A 29 -9.39 54.54 -9.04
CA LEU A 29 -10.39 55.25 -9.88
C LEU A 29 -11.45 54.30 -10.51
N ARG A 30 -12.66 54.16 -9.93
CA ARG A 30 -13.81 55.12 -9.94
C ARG A 30 -14.38 55.27 -11.36
N ILE A 31 -15.65 54.99 -11.71
CA ILE A 31 -16.95 54.90 -11.00
C ILE A 31 -17.89 53.90 -11.73
N GLY A 32 -18.91 53.33 -11.06
CA GLY A 32 -20.22 53.09 -11.71
C GLY A 32 -20.98 51.81 -11.33
N PHE A 33 -22.28 51.95 -10.98
CA PHE A 33 -23.22 50.85 -10.71
C PHE A 33 -23.84 50.24 -12.00
N PRO A 34 -24.44 49.02 -11.94
CA PRO A 34 -25.03 48.35 -13.10
C PRO A 34 -26.58 48.45 -13.21
N PRO A 35 -27.12 48.44 -14.44
CA PRO A 35 -28.44 47.88 -14.79
C PRO A 35 -28.24 46.53 -15.55
N ILE A 36 -29.03 45.44 -15.43
CA ILE A 36 -30.48 45.23 -15.34
C ILE A 36 -31.24 45.50 -16.66
N CYS A 37 -31.85 44.42 -17.17
CA CYS A 37 -33.03 44.32 -18.06
C CYS A 37 -32.92 44.40 -19.61
N LEU A 38 -33.55 43.37 -20.24
CA LEU A 38 -34.43 43.42 -21.45
C LEU A 38 -33.74 43.72 -22.81
N GLN A 39 -34.14 43.21 -23.98
CA GLN A 39 -35.21 42.25 -24.38
C GLN A 39 -35.01 41.78 -25.85
N HIS A 40 -35.63 40.65 -26.25
CA HIS A 40 -35.92 40.21 -27.65
C HIS A 40 -34.71 40.05 -28.61
N GLY A 41 -34.68 39.18 -29.65
CA GLY A 41 -35.57 38.15 -30.21
C GLY A 41 -34.78 37.42 -31.33
N LEU A 42 -35.33 36.70 -32.32
CA LEU A 42 -36.69 36.18 -32.53
C LEU A 42 -36.64 35.18 -33.72
N LYS A 43 -37.05 33.89 -33.58
CA LYS A 43 -37.56 33.07 -34.72
C LYS A 43 -38.35 31.83 -34.29
N LEU A 44 -39.44 31.59 -35.01
CA LEU A 44 -40.52 30.61 -34.76
C LEU A 44 -40.50 29.45 -35.77
N THR A 45 -41.07 28.31 -35.37
CA THR A 45 -41.89 27.36 -36.18
C THR A 45 -42.39 26.27 -35.21
N SER A 46 -43.69 26.22 -34.88
CA SER A 46 -44.72 25.29 -35.42
C SER A 46 -44.46 23.80 -35.11
N GLU A 47 -45.38 22.97 -34.58
CA GLU A 47 -46.81 23.15 -34.26
C GLU A 47 -47.34 21.94 -33.43
N ASN A 48 -48.51 22.07 -32.78
CA ASN A 48 -49.38 21.00 -32.21
C ASN A 48 -48.83 20.11 -31.05
N GLY A 49 -49.56 19.81 -29.97
CA GLY A 49 -50.86 20.30 -29.50
C GLY A 49 -51.59 19.33 -28.54
N ARG A 50 -52.22 19.86 -27.48
CA ARG A 50 -53.16 19.22 -26.49
C ARG A 50 -52.54 18.42 -25.31
N ARG A 51 -53.14 18.37 -24.11
CA ARG A 51 -54.00 19.31 -23.32
C ARG A 51 -54.21 18.72 -21.89
N GLY A 52 -54.46 19.54 -20.87
CA GLY A 52 -54.85 19.15 -19.50
C GLY A 52 -53.75 19.47 -18.45
N GLU A 53 -53.70 20.64 -17.82
CA GLU A 53 -54.60 21.19 -16.75
C GLU A 53 -54.46 20.38 -15.45
N GLU A 54 -53.71 20.88 -14.46
CA GLU A 54 -54.16 21.74 -13.34
C GLU A 54 -54.76 20.91 -12.17
N SER A 55 -54.65 21.28 -10.88
CA SER A 55 -54.54 22.62 -10.30
C SER A 55 -53.64 22.71 -9.05
N GLU A 56 -53.32 23.94 -8.68
CA GLU A 56 -52.49 24.34 -7.53
C GLU A 56 -53.25 24.27 -6.19
N SER A 57 -52.51 24.36 -5.08
CA SER A 57 -52.75 25.44 -4.09
C SER A 57 -51.65 25.46 -3.01
N SER A 58 -51.26 26.68 -2.62
CA SER A 58 -50.34 26.94 -1.51
C SER A 58 -50.95 28.01 -0.60
N THR A 59 -50.66 27.97 0.70
CA THR A 59 -51.04 29.05 1.62
C THR A 59 -50.09 29.07 2.82
N ILE A 60 -49.81 30.27 3.34
CA ILE A 60 -48.69 30.55 4.25
C ILE A 60 -49.21 31.12 5.59
N VAL A 61 -48.79 30.46 6.70
CA VAL A 61 -48.56 30.99 8.07
C VAL A 61 -49.72 31.63 8.86
N THR A 62 -49.95 31.12 10.09
CA THR A 62 -49.92 31.90 11.36
C THR A 62 -50.02 30.99 12.59
N GLY A 63 -49.48 31.43 13.75
CA GLY A 63 -49.98 31.03 15.08
C GLY A 63 -49.16 30.02 15.92
N ASP A 64 -48.31 30.53 16.83
CA ASP A 64 -47.70 29.77 17.93
C ASP A 64 -48.76 29.30 18.96
N LYS A 65 -48.80 28.00 19.28
CA LYS A 65 -49.23 27.49 20.61
C LYS A 65 -48.41 26.27 21.04
N ARG A 66 -47.36 26.52 21.83
CA ARG A 66 -46.66 25.50 22.64
C ARG A 66 -47.66 24.65 23.45
N LYS A 67 -47.71 23.34 23.20
CA LYS A 67 -48.38 22.38 24.08
C LYS A 67 -47.33 21.72 24.99
N HIS A 68 -47.46 21.92 26.31
CA HIS A 68 -46.75 21.11 27.29
C HIS A 68 -47.30 19.67 27.26
N PRO A 69 -46.45 18.63 27.15
CA PRO A 69 -46.88 17.26 27.34
C PRO A 69 -46.95 16.94 28.85
N ASN A 70 -48.13 17.12 29.43
CA ASN A 70 -48.43 16.53 30.75
C ASN A 70 -48.75 15.03 30.55
N SER A 71 -47.73 14.17 30.61
CA SER A 71 -47.94 12.76 30.92
C SER A 71 -46.81 12.23 31.81
N VAL A 72 -47.17 11.62 32.94
CA VAL A 72 -46.23 11.15 33.97
C VAL A 72 -45.71 9.74 33.62
N ALA A 73 -45.60 9.42 32.32
CA ALA A 73 -45.38 8.07 31.80
C ALA A 73 -44.02 7.84 31.11
N GLU A 74 -43.23 8.89 30.85
CA GLU A 74 -41.94 8.79 30.13
C GLU A 74 -40.69 9.01 31.02
N LEU A 75 -40.76 8.65 32.31
CA LEU A 75 -39.66 8.88 33.27
C LEU A 75 -38.97 7.62 33.83
N LEU A 76 -39.20 6.42 33.27
CA LEU A 76 -38.60 5.16 33.76
C LEU A 76 -37.89 4.28 32.71
N THR A 77 -37.66 4.76 31.49
CA THR A 77 -36.82 4.07 30.48
C THR A 77 -35.40 4.67 30.37
N GLY A 78 -35.07 5.64 31.22
CA GLY A 78 -33.78 6.33 31.27
C GLY A 78 -32.68 5.65 32.11
N TRP A 79 -32.71 4.32 32.28
CA TRP A 79 -31.51 3.64 32.78
C TRP A 79 -30.42 3.83 31.73
N PRO A 80 -29.24 4.40 32.07
CA PRO A 80 -28.14 4.37 31.14
C PRO A 80 -27.86 2.91 30.89
N THR A 81 -28.09 2.46 29.65
CA THR A 81 -27.58 1.18 29.19
C THR A 81 -26.08 1.31 29.36
N ILE A 82 -25.57 0.83 30.49
CA ILE A 82 -24.15 0.76 30.77
C ILE A 82 -23.64 0.03 29.55
N LEU A 83 -22.88 0.75 28.72
CA LEU A 83 -22.18 0.18 27.60
C LEU A 83 -21.17 -0.78 28.23
N VAL A 84 -21.65 -2.01 28.46
CA VAL A 84 -20.86 -3.22 28.65
C VAL A 84 -20.20 -3.41 27.30
N ALA A 85 -19.23 -2.54 27.03
CA ALA A 85 -18.44 -2.53 25.83
C ALA A 85 -17.87 -3.92 25.75
N ASN A 86 -18.42 -4.74 24.87
CA ASN A 86 -18.27 -6.18 24.94
C ASN A 86 -16.81 -6.49 24.60
N MET A 87 -15.97 -6.54 25.64
CA MET A 87 -14.55 -6.24 25.51
C MET A 87 -13.92 -7.39 24.76
N GLY A 88 -13.50 -7.13 23.52
CA GLY A 88 -13.06 -8.16 22.59
C GLY A 88 -11.78 -8.88 22.98
N ILE A 89 -11.06 -9.35 21.95
CA ILE A 89 -9.82 -10.11 22.11
C ILE A 89 -8.86 -9.34 23.04
N SER A 90 -8.31 -10.02 24.03
CA SER A 90 -7.39 -9.46 25.02
C SER A 90 -6.04 -10.15 24.91
N ARG A 91 -4.95 -9.37 25.03
CA ARG A 91 -3.56 -9.84 24.98
C ARG A 91 -2.92 -9.91 26.37
N ASP A 92 -3.75 -9.96 27.41
CA ASP A 92 -3.30 -10.14 28.78
C ASP A 92 -2.73 -11.54 29.02
N HIS A 93 -2.08 -11.74 30.17
CA HIS A 93 -1.52 -13.03 30.55
C HIS A 93 -2.13 -13.60 31.85
N TRP A 94 -3.05 -12.87 32.51
CA TRP A 94 -3.65 -13.32 33.77
C TRP A 94 -4.80 -14.32 33.55
N HIS A 95 -5.41 -14.35 32.36
CA HIS A 95 -6.36 -15.41 31.99
C HIS A 95 -5.71 -16.80 31.82
N LYS A 96 -4.36 -16.87 31.72
CA LYS A 96 -3.62 -18.13 31.59
C LYS A 96 -3.33 -18.76 32.96
N ARG A 97 -3.05 -20.08 32.96
CA ARG A 97 -2.62 -20.82 34.16
C ARG A 97 -1.24 -20.33 34.65
N ARG A 98 -0.92 -20.63 35.92
CA ARG A 98 0.45 -20.51 36.46
C ARG A 98 1.39 -21.53 35.81
N ALA A 99 2.70 -21.35 35.95
CA ALA A 99 3.70 -22.36 35.56
C ALA A 99 3.44 -23.71 36.27
N THR A 100 2.98 -23.67 37.53
CA THR A 100 2.54 -24.83 38.32
C THR A 100 1.18 -25.41 37.88
N GLY A 101 0.63 -25.03 36.72
CA GLY A 101 -0.68 -25.47 36.24
C GLY A 101 -1.90 -24.85 36.95
N GLY A 102 -1.73 -24.28 38.15
CA GLY A 102 -2.82 -23.69 38.94
C GLY A 102 -3.59 -22.57 38.21
N LYS A 103 -4.93 -22.58 38.33
CA LYS A 103 -5.81 -21.53 37.76
C LYS A 103 -5.57 -20.19 38.47
N ARG A 104 -5.57 -19.09 37.72
CA ARG A 104 -5.46 -17.72 38.27
C ARG A 104 -6.87 -17.11 38.40
N LYS A 105 -7.18 -16.51 39.55
CA LYS A 105 -8.38 -15.65 39.70
C LYS A 105 -8.07 -14.29 39.06
N PRO A 106 -8.92 -13.74 38.18
CA PRO A 106 -8.72 -12.40 37.62
C PRO A 106 -8.74 -11.33 38.72
N ILE A 107 -7.69 -10.50 38.78
CA ILE A 107 -7.54 -9.44 39.81
C ILE A 107 -8.35 -8.18 39.43
N ARG A 108 -8.55 -7.94 38.13
CA ARG A 108 -9.21 -6.73 37.61
C ARG A 108 -9.90 -6.98 36.27
N LYS A 109 -10.80 -6.07 35.89
CA LYS A 109 -11.39 -5.99 34.53
C LYS A 109 -10.30 -5.70 33.47
N LYS A 110 -10.54 -6.13 32.22
CA LYS A 110 -9.67 -5.88 31.04
C LYS A 110 -9.40 -4.36 30.87
N ARG A 111 -8.23 -3.99 30.34
CA ARG A 111 -7.85 -2.57 30.09
C ARG A 111 -7.68 -2.28 28.60
N LYS A 112 -7.90 -1.03 28.20
CA LYS A 112 -7.83 -0.58 26.78
C LYS A 112 -6.45 -0.83 26.14
N TYR A 113 -5.35 -0.82 26.89
CA TYR A 113 -4.02 -1.11 26.37
C TYR A 113 -3.73 -2.60 26.15
N GLU A 114 -4.54 -3.50 26.74
CA GLU A 114 -4.46 -4.96 26.53
C GLU A 114 -5.19 -5.42 25.26
N LEU A 115 -5.87 -4.52 24.54
CA LEU A 115 -6.69 -4.92 23.40
C LEU A 115 -5.89 -5.67 22.32
N GLY A 116 -6.52 -6.70 21.79
CA GLY A 116 -6.24 -7.30 20.50
C GLY A 116 -7.15 -6.69 19.43
N ARG A 117 -6.78 -6.90 18.17
CA ARG A 117 -7.64 -6.63 17.01
C ARG A 117 -7.63 -7.88 16.13
N PRO A 118 -8.70 -8.16 15.35
CA PRO A 118 -8.73 -9.27 14.40
C PRO A 118 -7.50 -9.29 13.46
N ALA A 119 -7.19 -10.49 12.96
CA ALA A 119 -6.16 -10.68 11.94
C ALA A 119 -6.56 -10.01 10.62
N ALA A 120 -5.58 -9.56 9.83
CA ALA A 120 -5.83 -8.90 8.55
C ALA A 120 -6.10 -9.91 7.41
N ASN A 121 -5.54 -11.11 7.51
CA ASN A 121 -5.64 -12.21 6.54
C ASN A 121 -5.48 -11.76 5.07
N THR A 122 -4.48 -10.91 4.82
CA THR A 122 -4.19 -10.29 3.53
C THR A 122 -4.21 -11.31 2.39
N LYS A 123 -5.02 -11.06 1.36
CA LYS A 123 -5.13 -11.92 0.17
C LYS A 123 -4.45 -11.30 -1.05
N LEU A 124 -4.24 -12.12 -2.08
CA LEU A 124 -3.91 -11.63 -3.41
C LEU A 124 -5.13 -10.91 -4.03
N GLY A 125 -4.88 -9.83 -4.77
CA GLY A 125 -5.88 -9.06 -5.49
C GLY A 125 -5.71 -7.53 -5.36
N VAL A 126 -6.58 -6.78 -6.03
CA VAL A 126 -6.51 -5.31 -6.13
C VAL A 126 -6.29 -4.65 -4.77
N LYS A 127 -5.24 -3.82 -4.68
CA LYS A 127 -4.77 -3.16 -3.46
C LYS A 127 -5.90 -2.54 -2.64
N ARG A 128 -6.14 -3.09 -1.45
CA ARG A 128 -7.10 -2.56 -0.45
C ARG A 128 -6.43 -2.54 0.92
N VAL A 129 -6.22 -1.35 1.46
CA VAL A 129 -5.49 -1.12 2.73
C VAL A 129 -6.28 -0.14 3.59
N HIS A 130 -6.62 -0.54 4.82
CA HIS A 130 -7.32 0.32 5.78
C HIS A 130 -6.34 0.86 6.84
N PRO A 131 -6.31 2.18 7.10
CA PRO A 131 -5.59 2.73 8.24
C PRO A 131 -6.34 2.40 9.54
N VAL A 132 -5.59 2.15 10.62
CA VAL A 132 -6.12 1.85 11.95
C VAL A 132 -5.36 2.65 12.98
N ARG A 133 -6.06 3.53 13.70
CA ARG A 133 -5.49 4.30 14.83
C ARG A 133 -5.11 3.37 15.99
N THR A 134 -3.95 3.64 16.59
CA THR A 134 -3.36 2.87 17.69
C THR A 134 -3.04 3.78 18.89
N ARG A 135 -2.40 3.21 19.94
CA ARG A 135 -2.02 3.95 21.15
C ARG A 135 -1.01 5.04 20.80
N GLY A 136 -1.15 6.22 21.43
CA GLY A 136 -0.27 7.37 21.18
C GLY A 136 -0.57 8.11 19.88
N GLY A 137 -1.77 7.95 19.29
CA GLY A 137 -2.16 8.65 18.06
C GLY A 137 -1.68 8.00 16.75
N ASN A 138 -0.61 7.21 16.80
CA ASN A 138 -0.01 6.54 15.66
C ASN A 138 -0.96 5.66 14.84
N SER A 139 -0.72 5.58 13.52
CA SER A 139 -1.48 4.75 12.57
C SER A 139 -0.74 3.46 12.19
N LYS A 140 -1.50 2.38 11.96
CA LYS A 140 -1.02 1.16 11.31
C LYS A 140 -1.86 0.85 10.07
N PHE A 141 -1.27 0.19 9.08
CA PHE A 141 -1.92 -0.09 7.81
C PHE A 141 -2.27 -1.58 7.72
N ARG A 142 -3.57 -1.89 7.65
CA ARG A 142 -4.10 -3.24 7.49
C ARG A 142 -4.37 -3.49 6.01
N ALA A 143 -3.43 -4.12 5.32
CA ALA A 143 -3.71 -4.68 4.00
C ALA A 143 -4.74 -5.81 4.12
N LEU A 144 -5.83 -5.71 3.37
CA LEU A 144 -6.79 -6.79 3.15
C LEU A 144 -6.53 -7.50 1.82
N ARG A 145 -6.10 -6.74 0.80
CA ARG A 145 -5.70 -7.26 -0.52
C ARG A 145 -4.45 -6.52 -0.99
N LEU A 146 -3.49 -7.27 -1.54
CA LEU A 146 -2.30 -6.76 -2.22
C LEU A 146 -1.96 -7.68 -3.40
N ASP A 147 -1.56 -7.07 -4.51
CA ASP A 147 -1.13 -7.72 -5.75
C ASP A 147 0.32 -7.37 -6.11
N HIS A 148 0.85 -6.25 -5.61
CA HIS A 148 2.22 -5.79 -5.85
C HIS A 148 3.03 -5.66 -4.54
N GLY A 149 4.33 -5.89 -4.66
CA GLY A 149 5.31 -5.71 -3.60
C GLY A 149 6.61 -5.12 -4.13
N ASN A 150 7.47 -4.61 -3.25
CA ASN A 150 8.83 -4.21 -3.61
C ASN A 150 9.81 -5.34 -3.26
N PHE A 151 10.48 -5.91 -4.26
CA PHE A 151 11.36 -7.06 -4.08
C PHE A 151 12.80 -6.68 -4.44
N SER A 152 13.75 -7.15 -3.64
CA SER A 152 15.19 -7.00 -3.89
C SER A 152 15.78 -8.29 -4.46
N TRP A 153 16.58 -8.15 -5.51
CA TRP A 153 17.57 -9.14 -5.93
C TRP A 153 18.85 -8.88 -5.10
N GLY A 154 19.31 -9.88 -4.35
CA GLY A 154 20.40 -9.73 -3.38
C GLY A 154 21.77 -9.59 -4.05
N SER A 155 22.13 -10.54 -4.91
CA SER A 155 23.44 -10.55 -5.59
C SER A 155 23.71 -9.28 -6.41
N GLU A 156 22.70 -8.81 -7.14
CA GLU A 156 22.79 -7.70 -8.09
C GLU A 156 22.47 -6.32 -7.48
N CYS A 157 22.11 -6.26 -6.18
CA CYS A 157 21.64 -5.05 -5.51
C CYS A 157 20.49 -4.31 -6.25
N CYS A 158 19.66 -5.05 -6.98
CA CYS A 158 18.58 -4.49 -7.79
C CYS A 158 17.23 -4.62 -7.08
N THR A 159 16.57 -3.51 -6.79
CA THR A 159 15.22 -3.50 -6.21
C THR A 159 14.17 -3.07 -7.24
N ARG A 160 13.10 -3.84 -7.38
CA ARG A 160 11.99 -3.56 -8.31
C ARG A 160 10.62 -3.85 -7.68
N LYS A 161 9.65 -3.01 -8.02
CA LYS A 161 8.23 -3.27 -7.77
C LYS A 161 7.77 -4.33 -8.77
N THR A 162 7.32 -5.48 -8.27
CA THR A 162 6.82 -6.58 -9.10
C THR A 162 5.45 -7.05 -8.63
N ARG A 163 4.75 -7.81 -9.49
CA ARG A 163 3.47 -8.42 -9.14
C ARG A 163 3.71 -9.75 -8.42
N VAL A 164 3.02 -9.96 -7.30
CA VAL A 164 2.95 -11.25 -6.61
C VAL A 164 1.89 -12.10 -7.30
N ILE A 165 2.29 -13.28 -7.77
CA ILE A 165 1.45 -14.17 -8.59
C ILE A 165 0.75 -15.20 -7.70
N ASP A 166 1.50 -15.87 -6.81
CA ASP A 166 0.94 -16.90 -5.93
C ASP A 166 1.74 -17.08 -4.63
N VAL A 167 1.15 -17.78 -3.66
CA VAL A 167 1.83 -18.25 -2.44
C VAL A 167 2.12 -19.74 -2.59
N VAL A 168 3.39 -20.16 -2.55
CA VAL A 168 3.79 -21.56 -2.78
C VAL A 168 4.01 -22.31 -1.48
N TYR A 169 4.67 -21.67 -0.51
CA TYR A 169 5.07 -22.30 0.72
C TYR A 169 4.97 -21.35 1.92
N ASN A 170 4.64 -21.91 3.07
CA ASN A 170 4.57 -21.20 4.33
C ASN A 170 5.05 -22.14 5.43
N ALA A 171 6.04 -21.72 6.21
CA ALA A 171 6.64 -22.54 7.26
C ALA A 171 5.73 -22.73 8.49
N SER A 172 4.76 -21.84 8.72
CA SER A 172 3.95 -21.83 9.95
C SER A 172 2.63 -22.59 9.83
N ASN A 173 1.96 -22.55 8.67
CA ASN A 173 0.69 -23.25 8.47
C ASN A 173 0.41 -23.48 6.97
N ASN A 174 0.05 -24.72 6.61
CA ASN A 174 -0.30 -25.14 5.26
C ASN A 174 -1.59 -24.49 4.72
N GLU A 175 -2.58 -24.21 5.57
CA GLU A 175 -3.85 -23.59 5.18
C GLU A 175 -3.67 -22.16 4.64
N LEU A 176 -2.59 -21.48 5.06
CA LEU A 176 -2.26 -20.15 4.55
C LEU A 176 -1.79 -20.19 3.09
N VAL A 177 -1.27 -21.33 2.61
CA VAL A 177 -0.94 -21.57 1.19
C VAL A 177 -2.23 -21.80 0.41
N ARG A 178 -3.07 -22.76 0.83
CA ARG A 178 -4.36 -23.09 0.18
C ARG A 178 -5.26 -21.86 0.02
N THR A 179 -5.29 -21.00 1.04
CA THR A 179 -6.10 -19.78 1.05
C THR A 179 -5.37 -18.54 0.52
N LYS A 180 -4.17 -18.68 -0.05
CA LYS A 180 -3.34 -17.61 -0.65
C LYS A 180 -3.18 -16.37 0.25
N THR A 181 -2.76 -16.59 1.49
CA THR A 181 -2.62 -15.54 2.52
C THR A 181 -1.18 -15.01 2.60
N LEU A 182 -1.00 -13.70 2.42
CA LEU A 182 0.29 -13.03 2.50
C LEU A 182 0.65 -12.72 3.96
N VAL A 183 1.69 -13.38 4.47
CA VAL A 183 2.28 -13.18 5.80
C VAL A 183 3.80 -13.03 5.71
N LYS A 184 4.44 -12.57 6.80
CA LYS A 184 5.90 -12.54 6.88
C LYS A 184 6.47 -13.96 6.74
N ASN A 185 7.58 -14.09 6.01
CA ASN A 185 8.27 -15.32 5.63
C ASN A 185 7.40 -16.32 4.85
N ALA A 186 6.32 -15.87 4.22
CA ALA A 186 5.67 -16.65 3.17
C ALA A 186 6.54 -16.61 1.91
N ILE A 187 6.66 -17.78 1.26
CA ILE A 187 7.38 -17.95 0.00
C ILE A 187 6.38 -17.82 -1.14
N VAL A 188 6.63 -16.87 -2.01
CA VAL A 188 5.72 -16.41 -3.05
C VAL A 188 6.38 -16.49 -4.43
N VAL A 189 5.57 -16.69 -5.47
CA VAL A 189 6.01 -16.48 -6.85
C VAL A 189 5.81 -15.02 -7.21
N ILE A 190 6.83 -14.39 -7.74
CA ILE A 190 6.78 -13.04 -8.32
C ILE A 190 7.04 -13.06 -9.81
N ASP A 191 6.59 -12.01 -10.49
CA ASP A 191 6.93 -11.73 -11.89
C ASP A 191 8.42 -11.39 -12.03
N ALA A 192 9.11 -12.09 -12.94
CA ALA A 192 10.53 -11.89 -13.24
C ALA A 192 10.82 -10.74 -14.21
N THR A 193 9.81 -10.28 -14.97
CA THR A 193 10.01 -9.34 -16.10
C THR A 193 10.74 -8.04 -15.71
N PRO A 194 10.50 -7.39 -14.55
CA PRO A 194 11.19 -6.13 -14.21
C PRO A 194 12.67 -6.33 -13.85
N PHE A 195 13.05 -7.54 -13.41
CA PHE A 195 14.45 -7.90 -13.16
C PHE A 195 15.16 -8.29 -14.47
N ARG A 196 14.48 -9.01 -15.37
CA ARG A 196 15.01 -9.32 -16.71
C ARG A 196 15.31 -8.05 -17.50
N GLN A 197 14.37 -7.11 -17.55
CA GLN A 197 14.55 -5.80 -18.21
C GLN A 197 15.74 -5.01 -17.63
N TRP A 198 15.93 -5.05 -16.30
CA TRP A 198 17.08 -4.41 -15.66
C TRP A 198 18.40 -5.08 -16.05
N TYR A 199 18.45 -6.42 -16.03
CA TYR A 199 19.65 -7.19 -16.37
C TYR A 199 20.06 -6.96 -17.84
N GLU A 200 19.11 -7.04 -18.77
CA GLU A 200 19.33 -6.79 -20.21
C GLU A 200 19.83 -5.36 -20.44
N ALA A 201 19.32 -4.37 -19.69
CA ALA A 201 19.82 -2.99 -19.74
C ALA A 201 21.19 -2.78 -19.06
N HIS A 202 21.51 -3.54 -18.00
CA HIS A 202 22.76 -3.38 -17.23
C HIS A 202 23.97 -4.05 -17.90
N TYR A 203 23.77 -5.28 -18.39
CA TYR A 203 24.81 -6.17 -18.91
C TYR A 203 24.81 -6.27 -20.44
N ALA A 204 23.73 -5.85 -21.13
CA ALA A 204 23.54 -6.04 -22.56
C ALA A 204 23.64 -7.51 -23.01
N LEU A 205 23.25 -8.44 -22.13
CA LEU A 205 23.15 -9.88 -22.38
C LEU A 205 21.70 -10.34 -22.21
N PRO A 206 21.19 -11.26 -23.05
CA PRO A 206 19.87 -11.83 -22.87
C PRO A 206 19.84 -12.76 -21.65
N LEU A 207 18.74 -12.75 -20.89
CA LEU A 207 18.55 -13.62 -19.72
C LEU A 207 17.22 -14.36 -19.79
N GLY A 208 17.20 -15.66 -19.52
CA GLY A 208 15.97 -16.44 -19.45
C GLY A 208 15.19 -16.53 -20.77
N ARG A 209 15.84 -16.42 -21.92
CA ARG A 209 15.22 -16.61 -23.24
C ARG A 209 15.41 -18.07 -23.70
N LYS A 210 14.36 -18.69 -24.22
CA LYS A 210 14.48 -20.00 -24.88
C LYS A 210 15.32 -19.84 -26.15
N LYS A 211 16.28 -20.73 -26.38
CA LYS A 211 17.31 -20.62 -27.45
C LYS A 211 16.76 -20.37 -28.86
N ASN A 212 15.52 -20.77 -29.15
CA ASN A 212 14.89 -20.66 -30.48
C ASN A 212 13.70 -19.67 -30.52
N ALA A 213 13.48 -18.87 -29.48
CA ALA A 213 12.41 -17.87 -29.47
C ALA A 213 12.87 -16.55 -30.10
N LYS A 214 12.18 -16.10 -31.16
CA LYS A 214 12.39 -14.77 -31.76
C LYS A 214 12.19 -13.70 -30.69
N LEU A 215 13.10 -12.72 -30.61
CA LEU A 215 12.93 -11.58 -29.73
C LEU A 215 11.90 -10.61 -30.35
N THR A 216 11.38 -9.70 -29.52
CA THR A 216 10.59 -8.57 -30.02
C THR A 216 11.53 -7.43 -30.42
N GLU A 217 11.18 -6.68 -31.47
CA GLU A 217 12.01 -5.58 -32.02
C GLU A 217 12.46 -4.57 -30.94
N ALA A 218 11.59 -4.28 -29.97
CA ALA A 218 11.89 -3.39 -28.85
C ALA A 218 12.97 -3.96 -27.90
N GLU A 219 13.04 -5.28 -27.73
CA GLU A 219 14.06 -5.93 -26.90
C GLU A 219 15.39 -6.08 -27.65
N GLU A 220 15.35 -6.38 -28.95
CA GLU A 220 16.54 -6.38 -29.82
C GLU A 220 17.19 -5.00 -29.89
N ALA A 221 16.39 -3.93 -30.01
CA ALA A 221 16.87 -2.55 -30.03
C ALA A 221 17.59 -2.13 -28.73
N VAL A 222 17.25 -2.72 -27.57
CA VAL A 222 17.93 -2.47 -26.29
C VAL A 222 19.25 -3.25 -26.20
N LEU A 223 19.24 -4.52 -26.62
CA LEU A 223 20.43 -5.39 -26.60
C LEU A 223 21.48 -4.90 -27.61
N TYR A 224 21.12 -4.79 -28.89
CA TYR A 224 22.01 -4.50 -30.02
C TYR A 224 22.19 -3.00 -30.31
N LYS A 225 21.82 -2.12 -29.37
CA LYS A 225 22.06 -0.67 -29.49
C LYS A 225 23.53 -0.39 -29.82
N LYS A 226 23.79 0.29 -30.95
CA LYS A 226 25.11 0.84 -31.28
C LYS A 226 25.55 1.79 -30.17
N ARG A 227 26.74 1.56 -29.62
CA ARG A 227 27.31 2.28 -28.46
C ARG A 227 28.64 2.91 -28.87
N SER A 228 29.13 3.89 -28.10
CA SER A 228 30.46 4.44 -28.32
C SER A 228 31.54 3.48 -27.79
N LYS A 229 32.75 3.52 -28.36
CA LYS A 229 33.87 2.62 -27.96
C LYS A 229 34.12 2.63 -26.44
N LYS A 230 34.04 3.80 -25.78
CA LYS A 230 34.15 3.92 -24.31
C LYS A 230 33.01 3.21 -23.56
N ALA A 231 31.78 3.28 -24.07
CA ALA A 231 30.65 2.59 -23.48
C ALA A 231 30.75 1.07 -23.68
N GLU A 232 31.18 0.60 -24.84
CA GLU A 232 31.40 -0.83 -25.11
C GLU A 232 32.43 -1.45 -24.17
N LEU A 233 33.56 -0.77 -23.91
CA LEU A 233 34.55 -1.21 -22.91
C LEU A 233 33.91 -1.38 -21.52
N LYS A 234 33.11 -0.41 -21.08
CA LYS A 234 32.38 -0.47 -19.81
C LYS A 234 31.39 -1.64 -19.72
N TYR A 235 30.72 -2.00 -20.83
CA TYR A 235 29.86 -3.20 -20.85
C TYR A 235 30.71 -4.49 -20.83
N LYS A 236 31.81 -4.56 -21.58
CA LYS A 236 32.74 -5.72 -21.56
C LYS A 236 33.34 -5.97 -20.18
N GLU A 237 33.63 -4.92 -19.40
CA GLU A 237 34.06 -5.02 -18.00
C GLU A 237 32.97 -5.63 -17.11
N ARG A 238 31.74 -5.14 -17.20
CA ARG A 238 30.59 -5.68 -16.45
C ARG A 238 30.27 -7.12 -16.80
N GLN A 239 30.33 -7.47 -18.09
CA GLN A 239 30.00 -8.80 -18.60
C GLN A 239 30.87 -9.91 -17.99
N ARG A 240 32.08 -9.59 -17.47
CA ARG A 240 32.91 -10.53 -16.71
C ARG A 240 32.24 -11.06 -15.44
N PHE A 241 31.36 -10.28 -14.83
CA PHE A 241 30.68 -10.60 -13.57
C PHE A 241 29.21 -11.00 -13.76
N ALA A 242 28.71 -11.04 -14.99
CA ALA A 242 27.29 -11.25 -15.31
C ALA A 242 26.78 -12.70 -15.08
N LYS A 243 27.55 -13.59 -14.46
CA LYS A 243 27.19 -15.01 -14.35
C LYS A 243 26.16 -15.23 -13.24
N VAL A 244 24.93 -15.54 -13.65
CA VAL A 244 23.80 -15.88 -12.76
C VAL A 244 23.87 -17.37 -12.33
N GLU A 245 23.28 -17.70 -11.17
CA GLU A 245 23.09 -19.09 -10.73
C GLU A 245 22.16 -19.88 -11.69
N PRO A 246 22.48 -21.12 -12.10
CA PRO A 246 21.65 -21.89 -13.03
C PRO A 246 20.21 -22.12 -12.51
N ALA A 247 20.03 -22.38 -11.21
CA ALA A 247 18.71 -22.56 -10.61
C ALA A 247 17.85 -21.28 -10.60
N LEU A 248 18.48 -20.10 -10.71
CA LEU A 248 17.79 -18.82 -10.88
C LEU A 248 17.54 -18.54 -12.38
N GLU A 249 18.46 -18.92 -13.27
CA GLU A 249 18.28 -18.84 -14.72
C GLU A 249 17.08 -19.68 -15.20
N GLU A 250 16.88 -20.89 -14.68
CA GLU A 250 15.69 -21.72 -14.92
C GLU A 250 14.39 -20.98 -14.55
N GLN A 251 14.39 -20.24 -13.44
CA GLN A 251 13.22 -19.44 -13.02
C GLN A 251 12.97 -18.26 -13.96
N PHE A 252 14.02 -17.56 -14.40
CA PHE A 252 13.92 -16.51 -15.41
C PHE A 252 13.33 -17.04 -16.74
N GLN A 253 13.65 -18.28 -17.16
CA GLN A 253 13.04 -18.91 -18.34
C GLN A 253 11.53 -19.13 -18.21
N THR A 254 11.02 -19.35 -16.99
CA THR A 254 9.57 -19.45 -16.73
C THR A 254 8.89 -18.09 -16.51
N ALA A 255 9.64 -16.99 -16.58
CA ALA A 255 9.25 -15.62 -16.21
C ALA A 255 8.70 -15.49 -14.76
N ARG A 256 9.03 -16.45 -13.88
CA ARG A 256 8.47 -16.57 -12.53
C ARG A 256 9.58 -16.93 -11.55
N ILE A 257 9.85 -16.04 -10.60
CA ILE A 257 10.92 -16.20 -9.60
C ILE A 257 10.30 -16.43 -8.22
N ILE A 258 10.96 -17.23 -7.40
CA ILE A 258 10.56 -17.49 -6.02
C ILE A 258 11.21 -16.45 -5.09
N ALA A 259 10.39 -15.82 -4.26
CA ALA A 259 10.80 -14.77 -3.32
C ALA A 259 10.23 -15.00 -1.91
N CYS A 260 10.90 -14.45 -0.90
CA CYS A 260 10.48 -14.45 0.50
C CYS A 260 9.93 -13.08 0.90
N LEU A 261 8.74 -13.03 1.50
CA LEU A 261 8.18 -11.80 2.07
C LEU A 261 8.86 -11.45 3.41
N SER A 262 9.67 -10.39 3.44
CA SER A 262 10.35 -9.93 4.66
C SER A 262 9.47 -9.01 5.54
N SER A 263 8.54 -8.31 4.90
CA SER A 263 7.62 -7.34 5.50
C SER A 263 6.46 -8.00 6.28
N ARG A 264 5.63 -7.18 6.95
CA ARG A 264 4.42 -7.63 7.68
C ARG A 264 3.17 -6.94 7.09
N PRO A 265 2.55 -7.49 6.02
CA PRO A 265 1.44 -6.84 5.31
C PRO A 265 0.29 -6.38 6.20
N GLY A 266 -0.07 -7.20 7.19
CA GLY A 266 -1.10 -6.87 8.17
C GLY A 266 -0.70 -5.85 9.26
N GLN A 267 0.44 -5.15 9.13
CA GLN A 267 0.89 -4.06 10.02
C GLN A 267 1.36 -2.81 9.24
N CYS A 268 2.16 -2.99 8.19
CA CYS A 268 2.71 -1.91 7.37
C CYS A 268 1.95 -1.66 6.06
N GLY A 269 1.01 -2.53 5.68
CA GLY A 269 0.24 -2.39 4.43
C GLY A 269 1.03 -2.67 3.15
N ARG A 270 2.24 -3.25 3.25
CA ARG A 270 3.15 -3.56 2.13
C ARG A 270 3.53 -5.04 2.11
N ALA A 271 3.83 -5.57 0.93
CA ALA A 271 4.29 -6.94 0.71
C ALA A 271 5.71 -6.93 0.13
N ASP A 272 6.64 -6.31 0.84
CA ASP A 272 8.04 -6.20 0.44
C ASP A 272 8.82 -7.47 0.83
N GLY A 273 9.87 -7.78 0.07
CA GLY A 273 10.61 -9.04 0.16
C GLY A 273 11.94 -9.07 -0.61
N TYR A 274 12.51 -10.26 -0.74
CA TYR A 274 13.74 -10.52 -1.50
C TYR A 274 13.64 -11.83 -2.30
N ILE A 275 14.37 -11.92 -3.40
CA ILE A 275 14.49 -13.14 -4.23
C ILE A 275 15.28 -14.21 -3.45
N LEU A 276 14.87 -15.47 -3.55
CA LEU A 276 15.63 -16.59 -2.97
C LEU A 276 16.79 -16.98 -3.90
N GLU A 277 17.99 -17.14 -3.33
CA GLU A 277 19.22 -17.46 -4.06
C GLU A 277 20.01 -18.58 -3.35
N GLY A 278 20.79 -19.36 -4.12
CA GLY A 278 21.74 -20.36 -3.62
C GLY A 278 21.14 -21.38 -2.63
N LYS A 279 21.81 -21.59 -1.49
CA LYS A 279 21.40 -22.60 -0.49
C LYS A 279 20.00 -22.36 0.10
N GLU A 280 19.54 -21.12 0.19
CA GLU A 280 18.17 -20.83 0.67
C GLU A 280 17.14 -21.26 -0.38
N LEU A 281 17.40 -20.94 -1.66
CA LEU A 281 16.59 -21.39 -2.79
C LEU A 281 16.52 -22.92 -2.86
N GLU A 282 17.67 -23.61 -2.81
CA GLU A 282 17.75 -25.07 -2.82
C GLU A 282 16.91 -25.70 -1.68
N PHE A 283 17.03 -25.16 -0.46
CA PHE A 283 16.27 -25.61 0.70
C PHE A 283 14.76 -25.52 0.48
N TYR A 284 14.26 -24.38 0.00
CA TYR A 284 12.82 -24.20 -0.23
C TYR A 284 12.33 -25.00 -1.44
N LEU A 285 13.11 -25.10 -2.53
CA LEU A 285 12.79 -25.98 -3.66
C LEU A 285 12.63 -27.43 -3.21
N ARG A 286 13.54 -27.94 -2.36
CA ARG A 286 13.44 -29.29 -1.78
C ARG A 286 12.19 -29.45 -0.90
N LYS A 287 11.85 -28.46 -0.07
CA LYS A 287 10.62 -28.48 0.76
C LYS A 287 9.33 -28.43 -0.09
N ILE A 288 9.33 -27.67 -1.18
CA ILE A 288 8.20 -27.59 -2.12
C ILE A 288 8.03 -28.93 -2.87
N LYS A 289 9.12 -29.49 -3.42
CA LYS A 289 9.11 -30.80 -4.08
C LYS A 289 8.59 -31.91 -3.14
N ALA A 290 9.14 -32.00 -1.93
CA ALA A 290 8.74 -33.00 -0.92
C ALA A 290 7.28 -32.84 -0.42
N LYS A 291 6.67 -31.66 -0.58
CA LYS A 291 5.26 -31.40 -0.25
C LYS A 291 4.32 -31.63 -1.44
N LYS A 292 4.82 -31.64 -2.68
CA LYS A 292 4.05 -31.96 -3.89
C LYS A 292 4.02 -33.46 -4.19
N GLY A 293 5.02 -34.22 -3.75
CA GLY A 293 5.08 -35.69 -3.86
C GLY A 293 4.38 -36.43 -2.72
N LYS A 294 3.53 -35.75 -1.95
CA LYS A 294 2.65 -36.30 -0.91
C LYS A 294 1.23 -35.84 -1.19
#